data_AF-A0A2D7C3X3-F1
#
_entry.id   AF-A0A2D7C3X3-F1
#
_cell.length_a   1.000
_cell.length_b   1.000
_cell.length_c   1.000
_cell.angle_alpha   90.00
_cell.angle_beta   90.00
_cell.angle_gamma   90.00
#
_symmetry.space_group_name_H-M   'P 1'
#
loop_
_entity.id
_entity.type
_entity.pdbx_description
1 polymer ?
#
loop_
_entity_poly.entity_id
_entity_poly.type
_entity_poly.pdbx_seq_one_letter_code
_entity_poly.pdbx_strand_id
1 'polypeptide(L)'
;MMEIQQISLLKKISINCMKIFRELSTNFIFIPYLLGFLGLIPFIYFSFIDNYLQIFTLEDRFTFIITYAAIILSFLGGIHWGVILLEVNNTEKYNRSRLRFTISVIPSVLGWVALFLHEYHGIILLLLSYLLILFYDFITFRFANLFIWYFFLRSILTFIAVTSLLNIFYLLI
;
A
#
# COMPACT_ATOMS: atom_id res chain seq x y z
N MET A 1 -47.25 26.92 4.68
CA MET A 1 -46.78 26.38 5.98
C MET A 1 -46.23 24.95 5.87
N MET A 2 -46.81 24.07 5.04
CA MET A 2 -46.30 22.69 4.81
C MET A 2 -44.91 22.59 4.14
N GLU A 3 -44.56 23.48 3.20
CA GLU A 3 -43.25 23.43 2.50
C GLU A 3 -42.05 23.68 3.43
N ILE A 4 -42.21 24.55 4.43
CA ILE A 4 -41.12 24.92 5.36
C ILE A 4 -40.77 23.73 6.28
N GLN A 5 -41.76 22.89 6.63
CA GLN A 5 -41.54 21.67 7.41
C GLN A 5 -40.79 20.59 6.61
N GLN A 6 -41.10 20.40 5.32
CA GLN A 6 -40.37 19.46 4.46
C GLN A 6 -38.90 19.88 4.26
N ILE A 7 -38.63 21.17 4.03
CA ILE A 7 -37.26 21.67 3.84
C ILE A 7 -36.42 21.51 5.12
N SER A 8 -37.03 21.70 6.30
CA SER A 8 -36.33 21.50 7.58
C SER A 8 -36.05 20.01 7.86
N LEU A 9 -36.97 19.11 7.51
CA LEU A 9 -36.77 17.66 7.56
C LEU A 9 -35.67 17.19 6.61
N LEU A 10 -35.66 17.66 5.36
CA LEU A 10 -34.63 17.33 4.37
C LEU A 10 -33.23 17.80 4.79
N LYS A 11 -33.12 19.01 5.35
CA LYS A 11 -31.85 19.49 5.94
C LYS A 11 -31.42 18.65 7.14
N LYS A 12 -32.33 18.24 8.01
CA LYS A 12 -32.02 17.44 9.19
C LYS A 12 -31.55 16.03 8.81
N ILE A 13 -32.16 15.44 7.77
CA ILE A 13 -31.74 14.15 7.19
C ILE A 13 -30.35 14.28 6.54
N SER A 14 -30.09 15.32 5.74
CA SER A 14 -28.78 15.48 5.09
C SER A 14 -27.65 15.71 6.09
N ILE A 15 -27.90 16.51 7.14
CA ILE A 15 -26.93 16.77 8.22
C ILE A 15 -26.65 15.51 9.05
N ASN A 16 -27.67 14.69 9.34
CA ASN A 16 -27.47 13.41 10.03
C ASN A 16 -26.73 12.40 9.15
N CYS A 17 -27.04 12.30 7.86
CA CYS A 17 -26.28 11.46 6.92
C CYS A 17 -24.80 11.90 6.85
N MET A 18 -24.54 13.20 6.84
CA MET A 18 -23.17 13.74 6.77
C MET A 18 -22.38 13.51 8.07
N LYS A 19 -23.05 13.56 9.24
CA LYS A 19 -22.45 13.19 10.53
C LYS A 19 -22.18 11.69 10.64
N ILE A 20 -23.14 10.84 10.24
CA ILE A 20 -22.99 9.37 10.24
C ILE A 20 -21.88 8.94 9.28
N PHE A 21 -21.78 9.56 8.10
CA PHE A 21 -20.69 9.31 7.15
C PHE A 21 -19.33 9.72 7.73
N ARG A 22 -19.28 10.82 8.50
CA ARG A 22 -18.07 11.32 9.15
C ARG A 22 -17.65 10.48 10.36
N GLU A 23 -18.59 9.99 11.17
CA GLU A 23 -18.34 9.05 12.27
C GLU A 23 -18.01 7.62 11.79
N LEU A 24 -18.60 7.16 10.67
CA LEU A 24 -18.14 5.92 10.02
C LEU A 24 -16.70 6.10 9.50
N SER A 25 -16.33 7.27 8.99
CA SER A 25 -15.03 7.49 8.36
C SER A 25 -13.84 7.45 9.33
N THR A 26 -13.99 7.88 10.58
CA THR A 26 -12.87 7.95 11.53
C THR A 26 -12.42 6.57 12.02
N ASN A 27 -13.37 5.67 12.30
CA ASN A 27 -13.05 4.27 12.65
C ASN A 27 -12.61 3.46 11.42
N PHE A 28 -13.16 3.75 10.24
CA PHE A 28 -12.84 3.04 9.01
C PHE A 28 -11.39 3.28 8.54
N ILE A 29 -10.85 4.48 8.76
CA ILE A 29 -9.48 4.83 8.38
C ILE A 29 -8.46 4.34 9.42
N PHE A 30 -8.82 4.26 10.69
CA PHE A 30 -7.88 3.87 11.76
C PHE A 30 -7.26 2.48 11.56
N ILE A 31 -8.06 1.47 11.22
CA ILE A 31 -7.59 0.09 11.07
C ILE A 31 -6.54 -0.06 9.95
N PRO A 32 -6.74 0.47 8.73
CA PRO A 32 -5.71 0.48 7.68
C PRO A 32 -4.38 1.12 8.12
N TYR A 33 -4.44 2.24 8.82
CA TYR A 33 -3.22 2.91 9.31
C TYR A 33 -2.51 2.04 10.35
N LEU A 34 -3.24 1.49 11.32
CA LEU A 34 -2.70 0.62 12.35
C LEU A 34 -2.01 -0.61 11.72
N LEU A 35 -2.72 -1.33 10.85
CA LEU A 35 -2.18 -2.52 10.19
C LEU A 35 -1.00 -2.18 9.28
N GLY A 36 -1.07 -1.06 8.55
CA GLY A 36 0.02 -0.57 7.72
C GLY A 36 1.30 -0.31 8.52
N PHE A 37 1.19 0.40 9.64
CA PHE A 37 2.35 0.69 10.50
C PHE A 37 2.88 -0.55 11.22
N LEU A 38 2.01 -1.47 11.66
CA LEU A 38 2.45 -2.76 12.21
C LEU A 38 3.22 -3.58 11.16
N GLY A 39 2.84 -3.48 9.89
CA GLY A 39 3.57 -4.08 8.78
C GLY A 39 5.00 -3.54 8.58
N LEU A 40 5.41 -2.46 9.25
CA LEU A 40 6.79 -1.96 9.20
C LEU A 40 7.71 -2.61 10.24
N ILE A 41 7.17 -3.37 11.19
CA ILE A 41 7.95 -3.96 12.27
C ILE A 41 9.13 -4.80 11.72
N PRO A 42 8.94 -5.72 10.75
CA PRO A 42 10.07 -6.52 10.27
C PRO A 42 11.12 -5.68 9.53
N PHE A 43 10.69 -4.67 8.75
CA PHE A 43 11.60 -3.76 8.06
C PHE A 43 12.49 -2.97 9.02
N ILE A 44 11.89 -2.43 10.10
CA ILE A 44 12.63 -1.64 11.08
C ILE A 44 13.53 -2.54 11.93
N TYR A 45 13.01 -3.69 12.35
CA TYR A 45 13.73 -4.61 13.23
C TYR A 45 14.98 -5.18 12.57
N PHE A 46 14.83 -5.84 11.42
CA PHE A 46 15.95 -6.50 10.74
C PHE A 46 16.90 -5.51 10.07
N SER A 47 16.45 -4.31 9.71
CA SER A 47 17.36 -3.32 9.13
C SER A 47 18.10 -2.50 10.18
N PHE A 48 17.42 -1.99 11.22
CA PHE A 48 18.00 -1.00 12.12
C PHE A 48 18.25 -1.52 13.53
N ILE A 49 17.26 -2.16 14.15
CA ILE A 49 17.34 -2.55 15.56
C ILE A 49 18.41 -3.65 15.75
N ASP A 50 18.43 -4.65 14.88
CA ASP A 50 19.36 -5.76 15.01
C ASP A 50 20.83 -5.39 14.74
N ASN A 51 21.11 -4.20 14.17
CA ASN A 51 22.49 -3.68 14.11
C ASN A 51 23.10 -3.50 15.51
N TYR A 52 22.26 -3.19 16.50
CA TYR A 52 22.68 -2.96 17.88
C TYR A 52 22.57 -4.23 18.73
N LEU A 53 21.52 -5.03 18.49
CA LEU A 53 21.30 -6.26 19.26
C LEU A 53 22.21 -7.41 18.82
N GLN A 54 22.58 -7.44 17.53
CA GLN A 54 23.41 -8.47 16.92
C GLN A 54 22.91 -9.89 17.19
N ILE A 55 21.58 -10.08 17.14
CA ILE A 55 20.95 -11.39 17.41
C ILE A 55 21.10 -12.30 16.18
N PHE A 56 21.02 -11.74 14.97
CA PHE A 56 21.08 -12.49 13.73
C PHE A 56 22.32 -12.13 12.90
N THR A 57 22.74 -13.07 12.05
CA THR A 57 23.81 -12.80 11.08
C THR A 57 23.31 -11.86 9.97
N LEU A 58 24.23 -11.24 9.23
CA LEU A 58 23.85 -10.37 8.12
C LEU A 58 23.09 -11.15 7.02
N GLU A 59 23.48 -12.39 6.75
CA GLU A 59 22.82 -13.29 5.80
C GLU A 59 21.37 -13.63 6.23
N ASP A 60 21.16 -13.89 7.52
CA ASP A 60 19.82 -14.15 8.07
C ASP A 60 18.93 -12.91 7.91
N ARG A 61 19.45 -11.74 8.30
CA ARG A 61 18.73 -10.46 8.20
C ARG A 61 18.39 -10.12 6.76
N PHE A 62 19.32 -10.34 5.84
CA PHE A 62 19.08 -10.22 4.40
C PHE A 62 17.94 -11.15 3.95
N THR A 63 17.98 -12.42 4.35
CA THR A 63 16.95 -13.40 4.00
C THR A 63 15.58 -13.00 4.54
N PHE A 64 15.49 -12.56 5.80
CA PHE A 64 14.22 -12.12 6.40
C PHE A 64 13.67 -10.85 5.75
N ILE A 65 14.51 -9.87 5.48
CA ILE A 65 14.05 -8.61 4.91
C ILE A 65 13.62 -8.78 3.44
N ILE A 66 14.36 -9.57 2.65
CA ILE A 66 14.07 -9.73 1.22
C ILE A 66 12.80 -10.56 1.02
N THR A 67 12.62 -11.61 1.81
CA THR A 67 11.39 -12.43 1.80
C THR A 67 10.19 -11.62 2.25
N TYR A 68 10.31 -10.85 3.33
CA TYR A 68 9.21 -10.01 3.81
C TYR A 68 8.86 -8.90 2.81
N ALA A 69 9.86 -8.25 2.21
CA ALA A 69 9.65 -7.25 1.17
C ALA A 69 8.93 -7.83 -0.05
N ALA A 70 9.30 -9.03 -0.51
CA ALA A 70 8.59 -9.72 -1.59
C ALA A 70 7.11 -9.99 -1.24
N ILE A 71 6.81 -10.40 -0.01
CA ILE A 71 5.43 -10.65 0.47
C ILE A 71 4.61 -9.36 0.44
N ILE A 72 5.15 -8.27 0.99
CA ILE A 72 4.47 -6.97 0.99
C ILE A 72 4.29 -6.47 -0.44
N LEU A 73 5.29 -6.61 -1.32
CA LEU A 73 5.20 -6.24 -2.73
C LEU A 73 4.05 -6.98 -3.44
N SER A 74 3.88 -8.28 -3.15
CA SER A 74 2.77 -9.08 -3.67
C SER A 74 1.40 -8.58 -3.21
N PHE A 75 1.27 -8.23 -1.91
CA PHE A 75 0.03 -7.68 -1.36
C PHE A 75 -0.40 -6.39 -2.06
N LEU A 76 0.56 -5.53 -2.41
CA LEU A 76 0.32 -4.26 -3.10
C LEU A 76 -0.26 -4.45 -4.50
N GLY A 77 0.19 -5.49 -5.21
CA GLY A 77 -0.45 -5.92 -6.45
C GLY A 77 -1.92 -6.34 -6.24
N GLY A 78 -2.19 -7.10 -5.18
CA GLY A 78 -3.54 -7.56 -4.82
C GLY A 78 -4.55 -6.43 -4.58
N ILE A 79 -4.11 -5.28 -4.06
CA ILE A 79 -4.99 -4.12 -3.82
C ILE A 79 -5.66 -3.65 -5.12
N HIS A 80 -4.92 -3.64 -6.23
CA HIS A 80 -5.46 -3.23 -7.52
C HIS A 80 -6.56 -4.16 -8.02
N TRP A 81 -6.48 -5.48 -7.75
CA TRP A 81 -7.59 -6.38 -8.05
C TRP A 81 -8.86 -5.96 -7.32
N GLY A 82 -8.76 -5.67 -6.02
CA GLY A 82 -9.90 -5.20 -5.21
C GLY A 82 -10.51 -3.92 -5.75
N VAL A 83 -9.68 -2.93 -6.11
CA VAL A 83 -10.15 -1.68 -6.71
C VAL A 83 -10.84 -1.91 -8.05
N ILE A 84 -10.25 -2.73 -8.93
CA ILE A 84 -10.84 -3.02 -10.24
C ILE A 84 -12.21 -3.70 -10.07
N LEU A 85 -12.35 -4.63 -9.12
CA LEU A 85 -13.62 -5.31 -8.83
C LEU A 85 -14.74 -4.33 -8.43
N LEU A 86 -14.41 -3.25 -7.73
CA LEU A 86 -15.37 -2.19 -7.38
C LEU A 86 -15.77 -1.32 -8.60
N GLU A 87 -14.95 -1.28 -9.66
CA GLU A 87 -15.20 -0.50 -10.88
C GLU A 87 -15.97 -1.28 -11.98
N VAL A 88 -16.20 -2.60 -11.82
CA VAL A 88 -16.73 -3.51 -12.88
C VAL A 88 -18.12 -3.12 -13.39
N ASN A 89 -18.93 -2.39 -12.60
CA ASN A 89 -20.28 -1.98 -13.02
C ASN A 89 -20.30 -0.89 -14.11
N ASN A 90 -19.15 -0.35 -14.52
CA ASN A 90 -19.05 0.58 -15.65
C ASN A 90 -18.63 -0.16 -16.94
N THR A 91 -19.60 -0.48 -17.78
CA THR A 91 -19.47 -1.30 -19.00
C THR A 91 -18.50 -0.74 -20.05
N GLU A 92 -18.24 0.56 -20.08
CA GLU A 92 -17.30 1.17 -21.05
C GLU A 92 -15.80 0.93 -20.73
N LYS A 93 -15.47 0.36 -19.57
CA LYS A 93 -14.07 0.20 -19.12
C LYS A 93 -13.50 -1.21 -19.28
N TYR A 94 -14.24 -2.15 -19.87
CA TYR A 94 -13.88 -3.57 -19.89
C TYR A 94 -12.49 -3.89 -20.48
N ASN A 95 -12.08 -3.24 -21.58
CA ASN A 95 -10.73 -3.48 -22.13
C ASN A 95 -9.61 -2.88 -21.27
N ARG A 96 -9.87 -1.76 -20.58
CA ARG A 96 -8.93 -1.15 -19.63
C ARG A 96 -8.80 -1.97 -18.35
N SER A 97 -9.84 -2.69 -17.93
CA SER A 97 -9.78 -3.53 -16.72
C SER A 97 -8.87 -4.74 -16.92
N ARG A 98 -8.86 -5.38 -18.10
CA ARG A 98 -7.98 -6.54 -18.39
C ARG A 98 -6.49 -6.20 -18.25
N LEU A 99 -6.06 -5.08 -18.84
CA LEU A 99 -4.67 -4.61 -18.71
C LEU A 99 -4.29 -4.31 -17.25
N ARG A 100 -5.20 -3.70 -16.49
CA ARG A 100 -4.98 -3.39 -15.07
C ARG A 100 -4.84 -4.65 -14.22
N PHE A 101 -5.61 -5.71 -14.51
CA PHE A 101 -5.44 -7.02 -13.86
C PHE A 101 -4.10 -7.69 -14.20
N THR A 102 -3.59 -7.51 -15.42
CA THR A 102 -2.26 -8.03 -15.75
C THR A 102 -1.17 -7.25 -15.02
N ILE A 103 -1.28 -5.91 -14.99
CA ILE A 103 -0.30 -5.04 -14.33
C ILE A 103 -0.22 -5.32 -12.82
N SER A 104 -1.35 -5.63 -12.18
CA SER A 104 -1.40 -5.89 -10.75
C SER A 104 -0.73 -7.21 -10.33
N VAL A 105 -0.42 -8.10 -11.26
CA VAL A 105 0.37 -9.34 -10.98
C VAL A 105 1.87 -9.07 -11.06
N ILE A 106 2.31 -8.04 -11.78
CA ILE A 106 3.73 -7.71 -11.94
C ILE A 106 4.46 -7.59 -10.57
N PRO A 107 3.92 -6.90 -9.55
CA PRO A 107 4.57 -6.80 -8.24
C PRO A 107 4.89 -8.15 -7.58
N SER A 108 3.98 -9.12 -7.64
CA SER A 108 4.20 -10.43 -7.01
C SER A 108 5.26 -11.24 -7.75
N VAL A 109 5.27 -11.17 -9.08
CA VAL A 109 6.29 -11.83 -9.91
C VAL A 109 7.67 -11.20 -9.66
N LEU A 110 7.77 -9.87 -9.62
CA LEU A 110 9.03 -9.18 -9.34
C LEU A 110 9.55 -9.51 -7.93
N GLY A 111 8.65 -9.55 -6.94
CA GLY A 111 9.00 -9.96 -5.58
C GLY A 111 9.53 -11.38 -5.52
N TRP A 112 8.87 -12.32 -6.20
CA TRP A 112 9.31 -13.71 -6.29
C TRP A 112 10.67 -13.86 -6.99
N VAL A 113 10.86 -13.19 -8.13
CA VAL A 113 12.14 -13.19 -8.86
C VAL A 113 13.27 -12.64 -7.99
N ALA A 114 13.03 -11.59 -7.21
CA ALA A 114 14.04 -10.98 -6.35
C ALA A 114 14.65 -11.98 -5.34
N LEU A 115 13.91 -13.01 -4.93
CA LEU A 115 14.38 -14.03 -3.98
C LEU A 115 15.42 -14.99 -4.57
N PHE A 116 15.49 -15.10 -5.90
CA PHE A 116 16.45 -15.98 -6.58
C PHE A 116 17.67 -15.22 -7.13
N LEU A 117 17.67 -13.90 -7.01
CA LEU A 117 18.79 -13.07 -7.44
C LEU A 117 19.86 -13.00 -6.36
N HIS A 118 21.10 -12.82 -6.79
CA HIS A 118 22.22 -12.54 -5.88
C HIS A 118 21.92 -11.26 -5.09
N GLU A 119 22.39 -11.19 -3.85
CA GLU A 119 21.92 -10.25 -2.81
C GLU A 119 21.67 -8.82 -3.32
N TYR A 120 22.68 -8.20 -3.92
CA TYR A 120 22.60 -6.84 -4.47
C TYR A 120 21.50 -6.66 -5.53
N HIS A 121 21.37 -7.62 -6.44
CA HIS A 121 20.43 -7.55 -7.56
C HIS A 121 18.99 -7.72 -7.07
N GLY A 122 18.75 -8.60 -6.09
CA GLY A 122 17.45 -8.77 -5.46
C GLY A 122 16.96 -7.49 -4.79
N ILE A 123 17.84 -6.81 -4.04
CA ILE A 123 17.50 -5.54 -3.38
C ILE A 123 17.21 -4.44 -4.40
N ILE A 124 18.05 -4.28 -5.43
CA ILE A 124 17.83 -3.27 -6.49
C ILE A 124 16.48 -3.50 -7.18
N LEU A 125 16.13 -4.76 -7.49
CA LEU A 125 14.87 -5.09 -8.13
C LEU A 125 13.68 -4.69 -7.24
N LEU A 126 13.74 -5.01 -5.95
CA LEU A 126 12.68 -4.63 -5.00
C LEU A 126 12.57 -3.10 -4.86
N LEU A 127 13.69 -2.39 -4.68
CA LEU A 127 13.71 -0.93 -4.57
C LEU A 127 13.00 -0.28 -5.75
N LEU A 128 13.37 -0.67 -6.98
CA LEU A 128 12.73 -0.16 -8.19
C LEU A 128 11.23 -0.52 -8.24
N SER A 129 10.88 -1.75 -7.87
CA SER A 129 9.49 -2.21 -7.88
C SER A 129 8.60 -1.42 -6.91
N TYR A 130 9.08 -1.16 -5.69
CA TYR A 130 8.36 -0.35 -4.70
C TYR A 130 8.12 1.08 -5.20
N LEU A 131 9.14 1.71 -5.79
CA LEU A 131 9.03 3.06 -6.35
C LEU A 131 8.08 3.11 -7.56
N LEU A 132 8.18 2.12 -8.46
CA LEU A 132 7.32 2.02 -9.65
C LEU A 132 5.85 1.84 -9.26
N ILE A 133 5.55 1.01 -8.25
CA ILE A 133 4.18 0.83 -7.77
C ILE A 133 3.65 2.10 -7.10
N LEU A 134 4.46 2.78 -6.28
CA LEU A 134 4.03 4.05 -5.68
C LEU A 134 3.74 5.10 -6.76
N PHE A 135 4.53 5.13 -7.83
CA PHE A 135 4.29 5.99 -8.98
C PHE A 135 3.03 5.60 -9.76
N TYR A 136 2.78 4.29 -9.92
CA TYR A 136 1.56 3.78 -10.52
C TYR A 136 0.32 4.13 -9.68
N ASP A 137 0.40 4.02 -8.36
CA ASP A 137 -0.63 4.44 -7.41
C ASP A 137 -0.92 5.93 -7.56
N PHE A 138 0.12 6.77 -7.63
CA PHE A 138 -0.03 8.21 -7.87
C PHE A 138 -0.80 8.49 -9.16
N ILE A 139 -0.42 7.86 -10.27
CA ILE A 139 -1.08 8.05 -11.56
C ILE A 139 -2.54 7.61 -11.52
N THR A 140 -2.81 6.48 -10.87
CA THR A 140 -4.12 5.81 -10.85
C THR A 140 -5.11 6.52 -9.93
N PHE A 141 -4.65 6.97 -8.76
CA PHE A 141 -5.51 7.51 -7.71
C PHE A 141 -5.55 9.05 -7.62
N ARG A 142 -4.69 9.78 -8.35
CA ARG A 142 -4.62 11.27 -8.24
C ARG A 142 -5.94 12.02 -8.48
N PHE A 143 -6.88 11.46 -9.23
CA PHE A 143 -8.15 12.13 -9.55
C PHE A 143 -9.33 11.64 -8.71
N ALA A 144 -9.12 10.66 -7.84
CA ALA A 144 -10.15 10.10 -6.99
C ALA A 144 -9.93 10.57 -5.55
N ASN A 145 -10.63 11.64 -5.15
CA ASN A 145 -10.54 12.26 -3.82
C ASN A 145 -10.68 11.26 -2.65
N LEU A 146 -11.35 10.13 -2.87
CA LEU A 146 -11.54 9.07 -1.88
C LEU A 146 -10.24 8.30 -1.54
N PHE A 147 -9.16 8.45 -2.30
CA PHE A 147 -7.93 7.66 -2.16
C PHE A 147 -6.70 8.46 -1.69
N ILE A 148 -6.87 9.74 -1.36
CA ILE A 148 -5.77 10.60 -0.87
C ILE A 148 -5.13 10.03 0.41
N TRP A 149 -5.95 9.59 1.37
CA TRP A 149 -5.46 8.98 2.61
C TRP A 149 -4.61 7.72 2.35
N TYR A 150 -5.04 6.90 1.39
CA TYR A 150 -4.34 5.68 1.00
C TYR A 150 -2.99 6.02 0.39
N PHE A 151 -2.93 7.00 -0.52
CA PHE A 151 -1.68 7.43 -1.12
C PHE A 151 -0.68 7.99 -0.08
N PHE A 152 -1.15 8.79 0.88
CA PHE A 152 -0.29 9.29 1.96
C PHE A 152 0.25 8.16 2.83
N LEU A 153 -0.60 7.24 3.28
CA LEU A 153 -0.18 6.06 4.04
C LEU A 153 0.85 5.27 3.25
N ARG A 154 0.53 4.95 2.00
CA ARG A 154 1.38 4.17 1.09
C ARG A 154 2.75 4.81 0.86
N SER A 155 2.80 6.13 0.75
CA SER A 155 4.05 6.89 0.60
C SER A 155 4.95 6.73 1.81
N ILE A 156 4.40 6.86 3.03
CA ILE A 156 5.16 6.67 4.28
C ILE A 156 5.66 5.23 4.40
N LEU A 157 4.80 4.24 4.15
CA LEU A 157 5.17 2.83 4.22
C LEU A 157 6.27 2.48 3.21
N THR A 158 6.15 2.98 1.97
CA THR A 158 7.14 2.74 0.91
C THR A 158 8.46 3.41 1.24
N PHE A 159 8.44 4.64 1.77
CA PHE A 159 9.63 5.34 2.18
C PHE A 159 10.42 4.54 3.22
N ILE A 160 9.75 4.03 4.26
CA ILE A 160 10.40 3.23 5.31
C ILE A 160 10.90 1.88 4.76
N ALA A 161 10.12 1.20 3.92
CA ALA A 161 10.57 -0.04 3.29
C ALA A 161 11.82 0.17 2.41
N VAL A 162 11.84 1.25 1.62
CA VAL A 162 12.97 1.62 0.77
C VAL A 162 14.20 1.98 1.58
N THR A 163 14.07 2.77 2.65
CA THR A 163 15.22 3.11 3.51
C THR A 163 15.77 1.90 4.24
N SER A 164 14.92 0.97 4.68
CA SER A 164 15.34 -0.32 5.24
C SER A 164 16.11 -1.17 4.23
N LEU A 165 15.61 -1.30 3.00
CA LEU A 165 16.30 -2.04 1.94
C LEU A 165 17.65 -1.40 1.57
N LEU A 166 17.72 -0.08 1.49
CA LEU A 166 18.97 0.65 1.25
C LEU A 166 19.99 0.46 2.38
N ASN A 167 19.54 0.43 3.63
CA ASN A 167 20.44 0.20 4.75
C ASN A 167 21.05 -1.21 4.71
N ILE A 168 20.25 -2.25 4.42
CA ILE A 168 20.78 -3.60 4.22
C ILE A 168 21.73 -3.66 3.02
N PHE A 169 21.38 -3.02 1.90
CA PHE A 169 22.28 -2.92 0.74
C PHE A 169 23.64 -2.29 1.10
N TYR A 170 23.63 -1.22 1.90
CA TYR A 170 24.85 -0.58 2.37
C TYR A 170 25.70 -1.49 3.26
N LEU A 171 25.09 -2.34 4.10
CA LEU A 171 25.82 -3.26 4.96
C LEU A 171 26.47 -4.43 4.21
N LEU A 172 26.01 -4.74 3.00
CA LEU A 172 26.57 -5.81 2.18
C LEU A 172 27.83 -5.38 1.42
N ILE A 173 27.99 -4.09 1.12
CA ILE A 173 29.14 -3.50 0.40
C ILE A 173 30.32 -3.32 1.35
#